data_AF-A0A838YGI2-F1
#
_entry.id   AF-A0A838YGI2-F1
#
_cell.length_a   1.000
_cell.length_b   1.000
_cell.length_c   1.000
_cell.angle_alpha   90.00
_cell.angle_beta   90.00
_cell.angle_gamma   90.00
#
_symmetry.space_group_name_H-M   'P 1'
#
loop_
_entity.id
_entity.type
_entity.pdbx_description
1 polymer ?
#
loop_
_entity_poly.entity_id
_entity_poly.type
_entity_poly.pdbx_seq_one_letter_code
_entity_poly.pdbx_strand_id
1 'polypeptide(L)' 'MTKSFTCVDMGKDCAWSTRANNVYDLMQRISWHAEHKHDIKEIPEKLKEKIKVSIRDV' A
#
# COMPACT_ATOMS: atom_id res chain seq x y z
N MET A 1 14.27 -10.06 -2.17
CA MET A 1 14.30 -8.93 -1.22
C MET A 1 12.89 -8.69 -0.73
N THR A 2 12.73 -8.48 0.57
CA THR A 2 11.40 -8.22 1.13
C THR A 2 11.02 -6.79 0.79
N LYS A 3 9.76 -6.56 0.47
CA LYS A 3 9.20 -5.26 0.11
C LYS A 3 8.34 -4.75 1.25
N SER A 4 8.40 -3.45 1.49
CA SER A 4 7.66 -2.76 2.55
C SER A 4 6.85 -1.59 2.00
N PHE A 5 5.73 -1.31 2.66
CA PHE A 5 4.88 -0.16 2.37
C PHE A 5 4.38 0.44 3.69
N THR A 6 4.31 1.77 3.74
CA THR A 6 3.74 2.52 4.87
C THR A 6 2.69 3.48 4.35
N CYS A 7 1.49 3.47 4.95
CA CYS A 7 0.37 4.30 4.52
C CYS A 7 0.64 5.80 4.73
N VAL A 8 1.43 6.16 5.75
CA VAL A 8 1.83 7.55 6.02
C VAL A 8 2.64 8.15 4.86
N ASP A 9 3.39 7.34 4.12
CA ASP A 9 4.15 7.78 2.94
C ASP A 9 3.22 8.22 1.79
N MET A 10 1.93 7.84 1.84
CA MET A 10 0.90 8.30 0.89
C MET A 10 0.29 9.66 1.26
N GLY A 11 0.75 10.29 2.34
CA GLY A 11 0.24 11.58 2.82
C GLY A 11 -1.10 11.47 3.56
N LYS A 12 -1.44 10.27 4.04
CA LYS A 12 -2.59 10.05 4.94
C LYS A 12 -2.10 10.04 6.39
N ASP A 13 -2.91 10.53 7.31
CA ASP A 13 -2.68 10.38 8.74
C ASP A 13 -3.01 8.94 9.19
N CYS A 14 -2.18 7.99 8.72
CA CYS A 14 -2.35 6.57 8.98
C CYS A 14 -0.98 5.89 9.13
N ALA A 15 -0.70 5.38 10.33
CA ALA A 15 0.57 4.72 10.65
C ALA A 15 0.64 3.24 10.22
N TRP A 16 -0.34 2.74 9.46
CA TRP A 16 -0.36 1.34 9.03
C TRP A 16 0.81 1.03 8.10
N SER A 17 1.46 -0.11 8.29
CA SER A 17 2.52 -0.61 7.41
C SER A 17 2.39 -2.11 7.20
N THR A 18 2.98 -2.58 6.09
CA THR A 18 3.03 -4.01 5.76
C THR A 18 4.32 -4.37 5.04
N ARG A 19 4.65 -5.66 5.05
CA ARG A 19 5.75 -6.25 4.30
C ARG A 19 5.30 -7.50 3.55
N ALA A 20 5.93 -7.77 2.41
CA ALA A 20 5.70 -8.97 1.61
C ALA A 20 6.91 -9.30 0.73
N ASN A 21 7.02 -10.53 0.24
CA ASN A 21 8.16 -10.94 -0.61
C ASN A 21 8.02 -10.51 -2.07
N ASN A 22 6.83 -10.08 -2.47
CA ASN A 22 6.53 -9.63 -3.83
C ASN A 22 5.48 -8.50 -3.79
N VAL A 23 5.38 -7.75 -4.89
CA VAL A 23 4.46 -6.62 -5.02
C VAL A 23 3.00 -7.07 -5.03
N TYR A 24 2.70 -8.25 -5.57
CA TYR A 24 1.33 -8.76 -5.66
C TYR A 24 0.70 -8.97 -4.27
N ASP A 25 1.40 -9.65 -3.37
CA ASP A 25 0.96 -9.87 -1.98
C ASP A 25 0.88 -8.54 -1.21
N LEU A 26 1.81 -7.63 -1.48
CA LEU A 26 1.78 -6.30 -0.87
C LEU A 26 0.53 -5.53 -1.30
N MET A 27 0.22 -5.53 -2.60
CA MET A 27 -0.94 -4.85 -3.16
C MET A 27 -2.25 -5.41 -2.64
N GLN A 28 -2.39 -6.74 -2.45
CA GLN A 28 -3.58 -7.33 -1.84
C GLN A 28 -3.82 -6.80 -0.42
N ARG A 29 -2.76 -6.71 0.40
CA ARG A 29 -2.84 -6.18 1.77
C ARG A 29 -3.19 -4.70 1.78
N ILE A 30 -2.62 -3.93 0.85
CA ILE A 30 -2.89 -2.50 0.71
C ILE A 30 -4.34 -2.26 0.27
N SER A 31 -4.86 -3.02 -0.70
CA SER A 31 -6.26 -2.94 -1.13
C SER A 31 -7.22 -3.21 0.02
N TRP A 32 -6.98 -4.30 0.78
CA TRP A 32 -7.80 -4.61 1.96
C TRP A 32 -7.78 -3.47 2.98
N HIS A 33 -6.60 -2.92 3.27
CA HIS A 33 -6.46 -1.79 4.20
C HIS A 33 -7.19 -0.54 3.69
N ALA A 34 -7.03 -0.20 2.41
CA ALA A 34 -7.66 0.96 1.80
C ALA A 34 -9.19 0.88 1.85
N GLU A 35 -9.76 -0.30 1.59
CA GLU A 35 -11.20 -0.55 1.70
C GLU A 35 -11.68 -0.41 3.14
N HIS A 36 -11.03 -1.06 4.11
CA HIS A 36 -11.54 -1.15 5.49
C HIS A 36 -11.21 0.06 6.37
N LYS A 37 -10.15 0.82 6.05
CA LYS A 37 -9.71 1.99 6.85
C LYS A 37 -9.98 3.33 6.18
N HIS A 38 -10.15 3.34 4.87
CA HIS A 38 -10.32 4.58 4.11
C HIS A 38 -11.55 4.57 3.18
N ASP A 39 -12.37 3.51 3.22
CA ASP A 39 -13.54 3.30 2.34
C ASP A 39 -13.20 3.41 0.84
N ILE A 40 -11.94 3.07 0.48
CA ILE A 40 -11.46 3.06 -0.90
C ILE A 40 -11.72 1.65 -1.46
N LYS A 41 -12.93 1.43 -1.98
CA LYS A 41 -13.36 0.14 -2.54
C LYS A 41 -12.61 -0.24 -3.81
N GLU A 42 -12.22 0.76 -4.60
CA GLU A 42 -11.40 0.58 -5.78
C GLU A 42 -10.24 1.57 -5.73
N ILE A 43 -9.02 1.04 -5.75
CA ILE A 43 -7.81 1.87 -5.86
C ILE A 43 -7.68 2.26 -7.34
N PRO A 44 -7.81 3.54 -7.72
CA PRO A 44 -7.64 3.97 -9.11
C PRO A 44 -6.20 3.74 -9.57
N GLU A 45 -5.98 3.53 -10.88
CA GLU A 45 -4.65 3.24 -11.45
C GLU A 45 -3.58 4.25 -11.01
N LYS A 46 -3.90 5.54 -11.01
CA LYS A 46 -3.01 6.61 -10.53
C LYS A 46 -2.55 6.41 -9.07
N LEU A 47 -3.43 5.87 -8.22
CA LEU A 47 -3.10 5.56 -6.84
C LEU A 47 -2.27 4.28 -6.75
N LYS A 48 -2.52 3.28 -7.60
CA LYS A 48 -1.67 2.08 -7.71
C LYS A 48 -0.24 2.43 -8.12
N GLU A 49 -0.06 3.35 -9.07
CA GLU A 49 1.26 3.84 -9.47
C GLU A 49 1.99 4.53 -8.31
N LYS A 50 1.30 5.42 -7.58
CA LYS A 50 1.86 6.05 -6.38
C LYS A 50 2.26 5.04 -5.32
N ILE A 51 1.41 4.04 -5.05
CA ILE A 51 1.71 2.96 -4.12
C ILE A 51 2.97 2.23 -4.57
N LYS A 52 3.07 1.84 -5.85
CA LYS A 52 4.26 1.15 -6.37
C LYS A 52 5.55 1.94 -6.18
N VAL A 53 5.50 3.26 -6.38
CA VAL A 53 6.65 4.16 -6.17
C VAL A 53 7.00 4.32 -4.68
N SER A 54 6.04 4.19 -3.77
CA SER A 54 6.29 4.26 -2.32
C SER A 54 6.77 2.94 -1.71
N ILE A 55 6.81 1.84 -2.47
CA ILE A 55 7.33 0.55 -1.99
C ILE A 55 8.84 0.63 -1.85
N ARG A 56 9.36 0.20 -0.70
CA ARG A 56 10.80 0.14 -0.41
C ARG A 56 11.26 -1.29 -0.22
N ASP A 57 12.42 -1.63 -0.77
CA ASP A 57 13.12 -2.88 -0.44
C ASP A 57 13.70 -2.78 0.98
N VAL A 58 13.60 -3.88 1.72
CA VAL A 58 14.06 -4.06 3.12
C VAL A 58 14.66 -5.43 3.35
#